data_AF-A0A3M0C025-F1
#
_entry.id   AF-A0A3M0C025-F1
#
_cell.length_a   1.000
_cell.length_b   1.000
_cell.length_c   1.000
_cell.angle_alpha   90.00
_cell.angle_beta   90.00
_cell.angle_gamma   90.00
#
_symmetry.space_group_name_H-M   'P 1'
#
loop_
_entity.id
_entity.type
_entity.pdbx_description
1 polymer ?
#
loop_
_entity_poly.entity_id
_entity_poly.type
_entity_poly.pdbx_seq_one_letter_code
_entity_poly.pdbx_strand_id
1 'polypeptide(L)'
;MTRNRWEEDPATIAEAERFYSFVGQYVISFQWLEGQIDQILLLARGHDHWDETHQWLSGLRNVDKIHAFRDVVDADEPFDRVPIEGWYDRFDQAIDRLHTERQRRNGILHAQFLFDFLAIGQPVMRLDVRRRGGDVEYTQEDLSQARCDEIMNELAQLGVDLNFICVQLRHVYRQNPPPLRG
;
A
#
# COMPACT_ATOMS: atom_id res chain seq x y z
N MET A 1 -2.61 34.56 -13.61
CA MET A 1 -2.77 33.14 -14.02
C MET A 1 -1.75 32.86 -15.11
N THR A 2 -0.58 32.36 -14.74
CA THR A 2 0.38 31.81 -15.69
C THR A 2 -0.24 30.54 -16.28
N ARG A 3 -0.56 30.56 -17.58
CA ARG A 3 -0.86 29.33 -18.32
C ARG A 3 0.32 28.39 -18.13
N ASN A 4 0.06 27.14 -17.74
CA ASN A 4 1.06 26.10 -17.61
C ASN A 4 1.75 25.94 -18.97
N ARG A 5 3.00 26.42 -19.11
CA ARG A 5 3.72 26.46 -20.40
C ARG A 5 3.94 25.08 -21.03
N TRP A 6 3.82 24.02 -20.24
CA TRP A 6 3.95 22.64 -20.68
C TRP A 6 2.66 22.08 -21.30
N GLU A 7 1.51 22.77 -21.21
CA GLU A 7 0.24 22.27 -21.78
C GLU A 7 0.15 22.48 -23.31
N GLU A 8 1.15 23.09 -23.94
CA GLU A 8 1.16 23.42 -25.38
C GLU A 8 2.12 22.51 -26.19
N ASP A 9 2.99 21.73 -25.52
CA ASP A 9 3.91 20.78 -26.16
C ASP A 9 3.37 19.33 -26.06
N PRO A 10 3.17 18.63 -27.19
CA PRO A 10 2.72 17.24 -27.19
C PRO A 10 3.61 16.28 -26.37
N ALA A 11 4.92 16.52 -26.31
CA ALA A 11 5.84 15.65 -25.58
C ALA A 11 5.65 15.77 -24.06
N THR A 12 5.41 16.99 -23.57
CA THR A 12 5.16 17.24 -22.15
C THR A 12 3.78 16.77 -21.71
N ILE A 13 2.77 16.86 -22.59
CA ILE A 13 1.45 16.25 -22.34
C ILE A 13 1.58 14.74 -22.18
N ALA A 14 2.28 14.06 -23.10
CA ALA A 14 2.48 12.62 -23.04
C ALA A 14 3.18 12.18 -21.73
N GLU A 15 4.16 12.94 -21.28
CA GLU A 15 4.86 12.68 -20.02
C GLU A 15 3.96 12.91 -18.80
N ALA A 16 3.10 13.94 -18.82
CA ALA A 16 2.10 14.15 -17.77
C ALA A 16 1.08 13.01 -17.73
N GLU A 17 0.57 12.56 -18.88
CA GLU A 17 -0.35 11.42 -18.98
C GLU A 17 0.28 10.12 -18.47
N ARG A 18 1.54 9.85 -18.82
CA ARG A 18 2.32 8.73 -18.28
C ARG A 18 2.35 8.79 -16.75
N PHE A 19 2.67 9.96 -16.19
CA PHE A 19 2.72 10.14 -14.75
C PHE A 19 1.34 9.90 -14.08
N TYR A 20 0.26 10.44 -14.65
CA TYR A 20 -1.09 10.18 -14.13
C TYR A 20 -1.47 8.70 -14.23
N SER A 21 -1.09 8.02 -15.30
CA SER A 21 -1.28 6.58 -15.46
C SER A 21 -0.56 5.80 -14.35
N PHE A 22 0.69 6.15 -14.07
CA PHE A 22 1.44 5.59 -12.95
C PHE A 22 0.71 5.78 -11.61
N VAL A 23 0.26 7.00 -11.28
CA VAL A 23 -0.46 7.26 -10.02
C VAL A 23 -1.73 6.41 -9.94
N GLY A 24 -2.50 6.33 -11.02
CA GLY A 24 -3.72 5.51 -11.07
C GLY A 24 -3.44 4.02 -10.86
N GLN A 25 -2.48 3.46 -11.59
CA GLN A 25 -2.06 2.05 -11.47
C GLN A 25 -1.57 1.75 -10.06
N TYR A 26 -0.70 2.62 -9.53
CA TYR A 26 -0.13 2.48 -8.19
C TYR A 26 -1.21 2.43 -7.10
N VAL A 27 -2.20 3.34 -7.14
CA VAL A 27 -3.30 3.37 -6.17
C VAL A 27 -4.14 2.10 -6.22
N ILE A 28 -4.49 1.64 -7.42
CA ILE A 28 -5.28 0.43 -7.62
C ILE A 28 -4.52 -0.80 -7.12
N SER A 29 -3.22 -0.90 -7.44
CA SER A 29 -2.36 -1.99 -6.97
C SER A 29 -2.24 -2.01 -5.44
N PHE A 30 -2.11 -0.84 -4.80
CA PHE A 30 -2.10 -0.78 -3.34
C PHE A 30 -3.44 -1.21 -2.72
N GLN A 31 -4.57 -0.77 -3.29
CA GLN A 31 -5.91 -1.21 -2.86
C GLN A 31 -6.11 -2.71 -3.01
N TRP A 32 -5.51 -3.33 -4.03
CA TRP A 32 -5.53 -4.79 -4.17
C TRP A 32 -4.81 -5.50 -3.01
N LEU A 33 -3.69 -4.95 -2.52
CA LEU A 33 -3.00 -5.46 -1.32
C LEU A 33 -3.89 -5.35 -0.08
N GLU A 34 -4.56 -4.21 0.10
CA GLU A 34 -5.54 -4.01 1.18
C GLU A 34 -6.64 -5.06 1.12
N GLY A 35 -7.15 -5.36 -0.08
CA GLY A 35 -8.17 -6.38 -0.29
C GLY A 35 -7.70 -7.79 0.11
N GLN A 36 -6.43 -8.14 -0.09
CA GLN A 36 -5.89 -9.42 0.39
C GLN A 36 -5.88 -9.50 1.92
N ILE A 37 -5.53 -8.40 2.59
CA ILE A 37 -5.56 -8.31 4.06
C ILE A 37 -6.99 -8.43 4.57
N ASP A 38 -7.92 -7.68 3.98
CA ASP A 38 -9.34 -7.70 4.36
C ASP A 38 -9.93 -9.10 4.27
N GLN A 39 -9.57 -9.88 3.24
CA GLN A 39 -10.02 -11.26 3.10
C GLN A 39 -9.54 -12.17 4.24
N ILE A 40 -8.29 -12.01 4.70
CA ILE A 40 -7.78 -12.80 5.82
C ILE A 40 -8.43 -12.38 7.14
N LEU A 41 -8.65 -11.08 7.35
CA LEU A 41 -9.34 -10.58 8.53
C LEU A 41 -10.80 -11.05 8.58
N LEU A 42 -11.49 -11.07 7.43
CA LEU A 42 -12.84 -11.66 7.31
C LEU A 42 -12.82 -13.15 7.65
N LEU A 43 -11.85 -13.89 7.12
CA LEU A 43 -11.73 -15.32 7.38
C LEU A 43 -11.48 -15.59 8.87
N ALA A 44 -10.58 -14.84 9.49
CA ALA A 44 -10.20 -15.00 10.89
C ALA A 44 -11.35 -14.70 11.88
N ARG A 45 -12.24 -13.75 11.55
CA ARG A 45 -13.38 -13.39 12.39
C ARG A 45 -14.60 -14.30 12.20
N GLY A 46 -14.52 -15.24 11.25
CA GLY A 46 -15.59 -16.20 10.97
C GLY A 46 -16.71 -15.63 10.12
N HIS A 47 -17.28 -16.49 9.27
CA HIS A 47 -18.37 -16.12 8.36
C HIS A 47 -19.67 -15.76 9.12
N ASP A 48 -19.83 -16.25 10.35
CA ASP A 48 -21.04 -16.02 11.16
C ASP A 48 -21.21 -14.55 11.58
N HIS A 49 -20.14 -13.76 11.53
CA HIS A 49 -20.10 -12.33 11.86
C HIS A 49 -19.84 -11.45 10.63
N TRP A 50 -20.28 -11.87 9.45
CA TRP A 50 -19.94 -11.19 8.18
C TRP A 50 -20.27 -9.69 8.18
N ASP A 51 -21.50 -9.31 8.51
CA ASP A 51 -21.95 -7.92 8.46
C ASP A 51 -21.22 -7.04 9.48
N GLU A 52 -21.06 -7.55 10.72
CA GLU A 52 -20.32 -6.87 11.79
C GLU A 52 -18.85 -6.68 11.42
N THR A 53 -18.24 -7.70 10.82
CA THR A 53 -16.83 -7.67 10.40
C THR A 53 -16.63 -6.73 9.22
N HIS A 54 -17.55 -6.73 8.25
CA HIS A 54 -17.47 -5.81 7.12
C HIS A 54 -17.62 -4.35 7.57
N GLN A 55 -18.56 -4.08 8.48
CA GLN A 55 -18.72 -2.76 9.08
C GLN A 55 -17.46 -2.33 9.84
N TRP A 56 -16.88 -3.22 10.64
CA TRP A 56 -15.62 -2.97 11.33
C TRP A 56 -14.48 -2.65 10.35
N LEU A 57 -14.28 -3.48 9.31
CA LEU A 57 -13.23 -3.27 8.30
C LEU A 57 -13.38 -1.94 7.56
N SER A 58 -14.61 -1.55 7.21
CA SER A 58 -14.89 -0.27 6.55
C SER A 58 -14.52 0.95 7.42
N GLY A 59 -14.53 0.79 8.75
CA GLY A 59 -14.16 1.83 9.70
C GLY A 59 -12.66 1.92 9.98
N LEU A 60 -11.86 0.92 9.59
CA LEU A 60 -10.43 0.90 9.85
C LEU A 60 -9.65 1.72 8.83
N ARG A 61 -8.65 2.46 9.33
CA ARG A 61 -7.62 3.04 8.45
C ARG A 61 -6.67 1.94 8.02
N ASN A 62 -5.98 2.13 6.90
CA ASN A 62 -5.00 1.16 6.38
C ASN A 62 -3.98 0.68 7.45
N VAL A 63 -3.52 1.58 8.32
CA VAL A 63 -2.58 1.23 9.39
C VAL A 63 -3.20 0.29 10.42
N ASP A 64 -4.46 0.52 10.78
CA ASP A 64 -5.16 -0.29 11.76
C ASP A 64 -5.45 -1.68 11.16
N LYS A 65 -5.67 -1.77 9.84
CA LYS A 65 -5.79 -3.05 9.12
C LYS A 65 -4.48 -3.85 9.14
N ILE A 66 -3.33 -3.22 8.86
CA ILE A 66 -2.03 -3.89 8.89
C ILE A 66 -1.72 -4.40 10.31
N HIS A 67 -2.02 -3.61 11.34
CA HIS A 67 -1.85 -4.05 12.74
C HIS A 67 -2.78 -5.22 13.07
N ALA A 68 -4.08 -5.10 12.77
CA ALA A 68 -5.02 -6.18 13.00
C ALA A 68 -4.63 -7.48 12.27
N PHE A 69 -4.05 -7.36 11.08
CA PHE A 69 -3.57 -8.52 10.32
C PHE A 69 -2.40 -9.22 11.02
N ARG A 70 -1.45 -8.45 11.55
CA ARG A 70 -0.36 -8.98 12.38
C ARG A 70 -0.91 -9.67 13.63
N ASP A 71 -1.77 -8.98 14.37
CA ASP A 71 -2.33 -9.49 15.63
C ASP A 71 -3.08 -10.81 15.41
N VAL A 72 -3.82 -10.92 14.30
CA VAL A 72 -4.55 -12.14 13.93
C VAL A 72 -3.63 -13.32 13.61
N VAL A 73 -2.48 -13.07 12.97
CA VAL A 73 -1.48 -14.12 12.69
C VAL A 73 -0.73 -14.52 13.97
N ASP A 74 -0.43 -13.57 14.84
CA ASP A 74 0.30 -13.82 16.09
C ASP A 74 -0.58 -14.48 17.18
N ALA A 75 -1.89 -14.27 17.15
CA ALA A 75 -2.83 -14.85 18.12
C ALA A 75 -2.94 -16.38 18.02
N ASP A 76 -2.54 -17.00 16.89
CA ASP A 76 -2.55 -18.46 16.66
C ASP A 76 -3.92 -19.15 16.93
N GLU A 77 -4.99 -18.35 16.98
CA GLU A 77 -6.36 -18.78 17.31
C GLU A 77 -7.15 -19.18 16.04
N PRO A 78 -7.20 -18.34 14.97
CA PRO A 78 -7.92 -18.67 13.75
C PRO A 78 -7.14 -19.56 12.77
N PHE A 79 -5.81 -19.57 12.88
CA PHE A 79 -4.92 -20.29 11.98
C PHE A 79 -4.07 -21.30 12.77
N ASP A 80 -3.87 -22.48 12.19
CA ASP A 80 -2.82 -23.39 12.62
C ASP A 80 -1.44 -22.82 12.26
N ARG A 81 -0.42 -23.25 12.99
CA ARG A 81 0.96 -22.85 12.74
C ARG A 81 1.40 -23.21 11.33
N VAL A 82 2.00 -22.28 10.61
CA VAL A 82 2.54 -22.54 9.26
C VAL A 82 3.85 -23.34 9.37
N PRO A 83 3.94 -24.56 8.81
CA PRO A 83 5.08 -25.45 9.01
C PRO A 83 6.22 -25.19 7.99
N ILE A 84 6.49 -23.92 7.68
CA ILE A 84 7.53 -23.51 6.74
C ILE A 84 8.61 -22.75 7.51
N GLU A 85 9.86 -23.18 7.38
CA GLU A 85 11.00 -22.52 8.03
C GLU A 85 11.16 -21.06 7.54
N GLY A 86 11.39 -20.13 8.48
CA GLY A 86 11.54 -18.71 8.19
C GLY A 86 10.27 -18.00 7.73
N TRP A 87 9.09 -18.65 7.80
CA TRP A 87 7.84 -18.07 7.35
C TRP A 87 7.46 -16.81 8.13
N TYR A 88 7.58 -16.85 9.46
CA TYR A 88 7.24 -15.73 10.34
C TYR A 88 8.20 -14.54 10.14
N ASP A 89 9.48 -14.78 9.87
CA ASP A 89 10.42 -13.71 9.53
C ASP A 89 10.05 -13.04 8.20
N ARG A 90 9.61 -13.82 7.20
CA ARG A 90 9.11 -13.28 5.93
C ARG A 90 7.80 -12.52 6.10
N PHE A 91 6.93 -12.98 7.00
CA PHE A 91 5.71 -12.30 7.37
C PHE A 91 6.01 -10.92 7.98
N ASP A 92 6.89 -10.86 8.99
CA ASP A 92 7.31 -9.60 9.61
C ASP A 92 7.93 -8.63 8.59
N GLN A 93 8.79 -9.13 7.69
CA GLN A 93 9.35 -8.34 6.60
C GLN A 93 8.28 -7.80 5.65
N ALA A 94 7.24 -8.58 5.35
CA ALA A 94 6.13 -8.12 4.53
C ALA A 94 5.29 -7.05 5.25
N ILE A 95 5.08 -7.18 6.57
CA ILE A 95 4.41 -6.16 7.39
C ILE A 95 5.19 -4.84 7.39
N ASP A 96 6.51 -4.88 7.57
CA ASP A 96 7.35 -3.68 7.54
C ASP A 96 7.33 -3.00 6.17
N ARG A 97 7.34 -3.80 5.10
CA ARG A 97 7.21 -3.31 3.72
C ARG A 97 5.83 -2.72 3.46
N LEU A 98 4.74 -3.30 3.98
CA LEU A 98 3.40 -2.73 3.90
C LEU A 98 3.32 -1.37 4.60
N HIS A 99 3.92 -1.23 5.78
CA HIS A 99 3.97 0.06 6.47
C HIS A 99 4.78 1.11 5.70
N THR A 100 5.91 0.71 5.11
CA THR A 100 6.73 1.56 4.24
C THR A 100 5.92 2.01 3.02
N GLU A 101 5.22 1.08 2.38
CA GLU A 101 4.44 1.33 1.18
C GLU A 101 3.21 2.19 1.47
N ARG A 102 2.56 2.02 2.62
CA ARG A 102 1.52 2.95 3.11
C ARG A 102 2.05 4.38 3.22
N GLN A 103 3.24 4.55 3.80
CA GLN A 103 3.85 5.87 3.94
C GLN A 103 4.16 6.49 2.58
N ARG A 104 4.70 5.69 1.64
CA ARG A 104 4.92 6.12 0.26
C ARG A 104 3.62 6.51 -0.43
N ARG A 105 2.58 5.69 -0.33
CA ARG A 105 1.25 5.94 -0.92
C ARG A 105 0.63 7.23 -0.40
N ASN A 106 0.70 7.47 0.90
CA ASN A 106 0.27 8.74 1.48
C ASN A 106 1.14 9.91 0.99
N GLY A 107 2.45 9.72 0.86
CA GLY A 107 3.35 10.71 0.28
C GLY A 107 3.00 11.05 -1.17
N ILE A 108 2.72 10.06 -2.02
CA ILE A 108 2.31 10.27 -3.41
C ILE A 108 0.95 10.99 -3.46
N LEU A 109 -0.04 10.55 -2.68
CA LEU A 109 -1.39 11.11 -2.78
C LEU A 109 -1.57 12.50 -2.18
N HIS A 110 -0.69 12.90 -1.26
CA HIS A 110 -0.79 14.18 -0.56
C HIS A 110 0.34 15.15 -0.92
N ALA A 111 1.24 14.77 -1.82
CA ALA A 111 2.31 15.65 -2.29
C ALA A 111 1.83 16.71 -3.26
N GLN A 112 2.66 17.75 -3.40
CA GLN A 112 2.57 18.69 -4.51
C GLN A 112 3.43 18.19 -5.66
N PHE A 113 2.87 18.19 -6.87
CA PHE A 113 3.58 17.79 -8.08
C PHE A 113 3.89 19.02 -8.94
N LEU A 114 5.16 19.18 -9.30
CA LEU A 114 5.60 20.27 -10.17
C LEU A 114 5.79 19.75 -11.59
N PHE A 115 4.86 20.13 -12.47
CA PHE A 115 4.89 19.81 -13.90
C PHE A 115 5.62 20.87 -14.74
N ASP A 116 5.90 22.05 -14.19
CA ASP A 116 6.58 23.14 -14.91
C ASP A 116 7.98 22.74 -15.42
N PHE A 117 8.60 21.76 -14.78
CA PHE A 117 9.89 21.19 -15.17
C PHE A 117 9.82 20.39 -16.48
N LEU A 118 8.63 19.92 -16.88
CA LEU A 118 8.43 19.26 -18.16
C LEU A 118 8.81 20.20 -19.32
N ALA A 119 8.52 21.50 -19.20
CA ALA A 119 8.84 22.49 -20.23
C ALA A 119 10.35 22.65 -20.49
N ILE A 120 11.21 22.13 -19.60
CA ILE A 120 12.67 22.09 -19.78
C ILE A 120 13.22 20.65 -19.89
N GLY A 121 12.35 19.68 -20.19
CA GLY A 121 12.73 18.27 -20.38
C GLY A 121 13.10 17.52 -19.10
N GLN A 122 12.69 18.03 -17.93
CA GLN A 122 12.91 17.38 -16.64
C GLN A 122 11.63 16.65 -16.20
N PRO A 123 11.72 15.50 -15.51
CA PRO A 123 10.56 14.72 -15.09
C PRO A 123 9.70 15.47 -14.06
N VAL A 124 8.47 14.99 -13.86
CA VAL A 124 7.60 15.49 -12.78
C VAL A 124 8.31 15.33 -11.44
N MET A 125 8.29 16.38 -10.63
CA MET A 125 8.91 16.34 -9.30
C MET A 125 7.84 16.29 -8.21
N ARG A 126 8.01 15.36 -7.27
CA ARG A 126 7.21 15.29 -6.06
C ARG A 126 7.86 16.12 -4.96
N LEU A 127 7.09 17.02 -4.36
CA LEU A 127 7.47 17.77 -3.18
C LEU A 127 6.59 17.38 -2.00
N ASP A 128 7.22 16.95 -0.91
CA ASP A 128 6.57 16.76 0.39
C ASP A 128 7.19 17.75 1.39
N VAL A 129 6.34 18.53 2.07
CA VAL A 129 6.75 19.50 3.08
C VAL A 129 6.02 19.18 4.37
N ARG A 130 6.76 18.67 5.36
CA ARG A 130 6.20 18.33 6.67
C ARG A 130 6.69 19.31 7.71
N ARG A 131 5.76 19.90 8.46
CA ARG A 131 6.07 20.74 9.61
C ARG A 131 5.86 19.93 10.89
N ARG A 132 6.93 19.68 11.65
CA ARG A 132 6.85 19.05 12.98
C ARG A 132 7.55 19.93 14.01
N GLY A 133 6.78 20.47 14.94
CA GLY A 133 7.33 21.07 16.17
C GLY A 133 8.27 22.27 15.98
N GLY A 134 8.25 22.95 14.83
CA GLY A 134 9.16 24.05 14.50
C GLY A 134 10.11 23.76 13.35
N ASP A 135 10.34 22.48 13.04
CA ASP A 135 11.19 22.05 11.93
C ASP A 135 10.36 21.79 10.66
N VAL A 136 10.93 22.19 9.52
CA VAL A 136 10.39 21.94 8.18
C VAL A 136 11.24 20.86 7.52
N GLU A 137 10.68 19.67 7.39
CA GLU A 137 11.28 18.60 6.59
C GLU A 137 10.80 18.77 5.14
N TYR A 138 11.76 18.94 4.23
CA TYR A 138 11.51 19.08 2.79
C TYR A 138 12.09 17.88 2.07
N THR A 139 11.24 17.13 1.39
CA THR A 139 11.64 15.97 0.60
C THR A 139 11.25 16.19 -0.86
N GLN A 140 12.20 15.96 -1.75
CA GLN A 140 12.03 16.05 -3.19
C GLN A 140 12.41 14.71 -3.82
N GLU A 141 11.56 14.20 -4.71
CA GLU A 141 11.81 12.98 -5.48
C GLU A 141 11.48 13.23 -6.95
N ASP A 142 12.40 12.86 -7.85
CA ASP A 142 12.11 12.83 -9.28
C ASP A 142 11.26 11.61 -9.62
N LEU A 143 10.20 11.81 -10.40
CA LEU A 143 9.30 10.74 -10.83
C LEU A 143 9.51 10.47 -12.31
N SER A 144 10.78 10.25 -12.67
CA SER A 144 11.18 9.73 -13.96
C SER A 144 10.51 8.38 -14.24
N GLN A 145 10.42 7.98 -15.52
CA GLN A 145 9.87 6.67 -15.88
C GLN A 145 10.58 5.53 -15.14
N ALA A 146 11.92 5.53 -15.13
CA ALA A 146 12.69 4.51 -14.43
C ALA A 146 12.32 4.43 -12.94
N ARG A 147 12.15 5.58 -12.27
CA ARG A 147 11.76 5.60 -10.86
C ARG A 147 10.34 5.12 -10.64
N CYS A 148 9.39 5.50 -11.50
CA CYS A 148 8.03 4.97 -11.47
C CYS A 148 8.00 3.45 -11.65
N ASP A 149 8.79 2.91 -12.58
CA ASP A 149 8.88 1.47 -12.85
C ASP A 149 9.49 0.73 -11.66
N GLU A 150 10.52 1.29 -11.01
CA GLU A 150 11.09 0.76 -9.77
C GLU A 150 10.04 0.68 -8.65
N ILE A 151 9.29 1.76 -8.41
CA ILE A 151 8.23 1.79 -7.40
C ILE A 151 7.17 0.71 -7.68
N MET A 152 6.77 0.56 -8.95
CA MET A 152 5.81 -0.48 -9.34
C MET A 152 6.37 -1.89 -9.16
N ASN A 153 7.65 -2.11 -9.45
CA ASN A 153 8.30 -3.40 -9.22
C ASN A 153 8.41 -3.75 -7.73
N GLU A 154 8.74 -2.77 -6.88
CA GLU A 154 8.78 -2.96 -5.42
C GLU A 154 7.39 -3.33 -4.87
N LEU A 155 6.34 -2.66 -5.36
CA LEU A 155 4.95 -2.93 -5.02
C LEU A 155 4.50 -4.31 -5.53
N ALA A 156 4.89 -4.68 -6.76
CA ALA A 156 4.58 -5.98 -7.34
C ALA A 156 5.23 -7.11 -6.54
N GLN A 157 6.50 -6.96 -6.14
CA GLN A 157 7.18 -7.93 -5.30
C GLN A 157 6.47 -8.06 -3.95
N LEU A 158 6.06 -6.94 -3.33
CA LEU A 158 5.29 -6.98 -2.10
C LEU A 158 3.95 -7.71 -2.29
N GLY A 159 3.29 -7.51 -3.43
CA GLY A 159 2.07 -8.22 -3.77
C GLY A 159 2.23 -9.72 -3.94
N VAL A 160 3.34 -10.16 -4.54
CA VAL A 160 3.68 -11.58 -4.63
C VAL A 160 3.88 -12.16 -3.23
N ASP A 161 4.70 -11.50 -2.39
CA ASP A 161 5.02 -11.98 -1.05
C ASP A 161 3.78 -12.04 -0.15
N LEU A 162 2.95 -10.99 -0.18
CA LEU A 162 1.69 -10.94 0.56
C LEU A 162 0.71 -12.01 0.08
N ASN A 163 0.62 -12.25 -1.23
CA ASN A 163 -0.27 -13.29 -1.76
C ASN A 163 0.16 -14.68 -1.31
N PHE A 164 1.46 -14.98 -1.28
CA PHE A 164 1.96 -16.25 -0.74
C PHE A 164 1.58 -16.43 0.73
N ILE A 165 1.79 -15.40 1.55
CA ILE A 165 1.38 -15.37 2.96
C ILE A 165 -0.12 -15.65 3.09
N CYS A 166 -0.97 -14.91 2.37
CA CYS A 166 -2.42 -15.06 2.45
C CYS A 166 -2.89 -16.45 1.98
N VAL A 167 -2.31 -17.00 0.91
CA VAL A 167 -2.61 -18.37 0.45
C VAL A 167 -2.25 -19.39 1.53
N GLN A 168 -1.08 -19.26 2.15
CA GLN A 168 -0.62 -20.17 3.20
C GLN A 168 -1.53 -20.08 4.43
N LEU A 169 -1.91 -18.88 4.87
CA LEU A 169 -2.88 -18.67 5.95
C LEU A 169 -4.24 -19.32 5.66
N ARG A 170 -4.78 -19.17 4.45
CA ARG A 170 -6.03 -19.84 4.05
C ARG A 170 -5.93 -21.36 4.15
N HIS A 171 -4.77 -21.94 3.86
CA HIS A 171 -4.56 -23.39 3.94
C HIS A 171 -4.47 -23.91 5.37
N VAL A 172 -4.04 -23.08 6.32
CA VAL A 172 -3.97 -23.44 7.75
C VAL A 172 -5.15 -22.89 8.55
N TYR A 173 -6.19 -22.36 7.90
CA TYR A 173 -7.38 -21.86 8.57
C TYR A 173 -8.16 -22.99 9.25
N ARG A 174 -8.50 -22.80 10.53
CA ARG A 174 -9.33 -23.74 11.29
C ARG A 174 -10.79 -23.50 10.96
N GLN A 175 -11.50 -24.54 10.53
CA GLN A 175 -12.93 -24.41 10.20
C GLN A 175 -13.83 -24.06 11.40
N ASN A 176 -13.37 -24.30 12.64
CA ASN A 176 -14.05 -23.92 13.89
C ASN A 176 -13.05 -23.22 14.84
N PRO A 177 -12.69 -21.96 14.59
CA PRO A 177 -11.79 -21.23 15.47
C PRO A 177 -12.53 -20.84 16.77
N PRO A 178 -11.86 -20.79 17.94
CA PRO A 178 -12.44 -20.24 19.15
C PRO A 178 -12.90 -18.78 18.92
N PRO A 179 -13.95 -18.30 19.61
CA PRO A 179 -14.39 -16.91 19.47
C PRO A 179 -13.28 -15.96 19.93
N LEU A 180 -12.87 -15.03 19.06
CA LEU A 180 -11.88 -14.00 19.35
C LEU A 180 -12.34 -13.17 20.56
N ARG A 181 -11.51 -13.09 21.60
CA ARG A 181 -11.79 -12.26 22.78
C ARG A 181 -11.69 -10.78 22.38
N GLY A 182 -12.83 -10.08 22.39
CA GLY A 182 -12.96 -8.66 22.05
C GLY A 182 -12.32 -7.69 23.03
#